data_AF-A0AAQ4CSZ8-F1
#
_entry.id   AF-A0AAQ4CSZ8-F1
#
_cell.length_a   1.000
_cell.length_b   1.000
_cell.length_c   1.000
_cell.angle_alpha   90.00
_cell.angle_beta   90.00
_cell.angle_gamma   90.00
#
_symmetry.space_group_name_H-M   'P 1'
#
loop_
_entity.id
_entity.type
_entity.pdbx_description
1 polymer ?
#
loop_
_entity_poly.entity_id
_entity_poly.type
_entity_poly.pdbx_seq_one_letter_code
_entity_poly.pdbx_strand_id
1 'polypeptide(L)'
;MQQSKDRFSVKDFIKIFTVSIPSEGVIVYGKGFELPAYTLERGLSSLRGKIVKISNIFDFLLIQNPYSEIPNVIAFLGNDNELYELVSGLQTLGLNGTIYYCGKTNVKPRSESISINSIDQPLCEINLSLSVLKSLVRNSTEREKRISEELSNFSDLDEWIKEKSKIFDLGLPILLSPIMIPAKSYIQGLGLNVLDYFDMNILSDVQLVYTGADMHTIRKIAFSLRSSGKRVKEILIDVDPLMAPIYLSMILFYLKGIKEV
;
A
#
# COMPACT_ATOMS: atom_id res chain seq x y z
N MET A 1 30.82 4.58 27.47
CA MET A 1 30.02 4.90 26.27
C MET A 1 28.99 3.80 26.10
N GLN A 2 27.77 4.00 26.57
CA GLN A 2 26.69 3.03 26.47
C GLN A 2 25.81 3.48 25.30
N GLN A 3 25.86 2.77 24.18
CA GLN A 3 24.95 2.98 23.06
C GLN A 3 23.51 2.75 23.57
N SER A 4 22.66 3.76 23.44
CA SER A 4 21.22 3.58 23.63
C SER A 4 20.75 2.54 22.62
N LYS A 5 20.26 1.39 23.13
CA LYS A 5 19.59 0.39 22.28
C LYS A 5 18.33 1.04 21.71
N ASP A 6 18.32 1.34 20.42
CA ASP A 6 17.08 1.55 19.66
C ASP A 6 16.22 0.29 19.80
N ARG A 7 15.30 0.30 20.77
CA ARG A 7 14.39 -0.82 21.08
C ARG A 7 13.24 -0.95 20.08
N PHE A 8 13.14 -0.06 19.11
CA PHE A 8 12.06 -0.08 18.13
C PHE A 8 12.36 -1.06 16.98
N SER A 9 11.50 -2.06 16.82
CA SER A 9 11.52 -3.06 15.75
C SER A 9 10.22 -2.95 14.95
N VAL A 10 10.32 -2.85 13.62
CA VAL A 10 9.13 -2.87 12.75
C VAL A 10 8.59 -4.29 12.65
N LYS A 11 9.50 -5.27 12.62
CA LYS A 11 9.17 -6.69 12.52
C LYS A 11 8.18 -7.16 13.58
N ASP A 12 8.25 -6.64 14.80
CA ASP A 12 7.34 -7.00 15.89
C ASP A 12 5.86 -6.68 15.59
N PHE A 13 5.60 -5.75 14.66
CA PHE A 13 4.27 -5.36 14.22
C PHE A 13 3.82 -6.06 12.93
N ILE A 14 4.70 -6.82 12.28
CA ILE A 14 4.39 -7.51 11.03
C ILE A 14 3.70 -8.85 11.29
N LYS A 15 2.50 -9.01 10.74
CA LYS A 15 1.69 -10.22 10.85
C LYS A 15 1.04 -10.54 9.51
N ILE A 16 1.42 -11.69 8.95
CA ILE A 16 0.77 -12.26 7.77
C ILE A 16 -0.36 -13.18 8.22
N PHE A 17 -1.54 -13.00 7.66
CA PHE A 17 -2.71 -13.82 7.92
C PHE A 17 -3.34 -14.29 6.60
N THR A 18 -4.22 -15.28 6.69
CA THR A 18 -4.91 -15.80 5.51
C THR A 18 -5.97 -14.80 5.05
N VAL A 19 -5.92 -14.46 3.77
CA VAL A 19 -6.96 -13.67 3.09
C VAL A 19 -7.60 -14.52 2.00
N SER A 20 -8.91 -14.36 1.84
CA SER A 20 -9.73 -15.02 0.82
C SER A 20 -10.00 -14.03 -0.30
N ILE A 21 -9.29 -14.20 -1.41
CA ILE A 21 -9.43 -13.33 -2.57
C ILE A 21 -10.31 -14.04 -3.61
N PRO A 22 -11.55 -13.57 -3.84
CA PRO A 22 -12.40 -14.16 -4.86
C PRO A 22 -11.77 -14.02 -6.25
N SER A 23 -12.09 -14.97 -7.13
CA SER A 23 -11.42 -15.13 -8.44
C SER A 23 -11.71 -14.01 -9.44
N GLU A 24 -12.81 -13.28 -9.23
CA GLU A 24 -13.37 -12.23 -10.06
C GLU A 24 -14.04 -11.18 -9.17
N GLY A 25 -14.05 -9.93 -9.61
CA GLY A 25 -14.70 -8.84 -8.89
C GLY A 25 -14.13 -7.46 -9.22
N VAL A 26 -14.67 -6.44 -8.56
CA VAL A 26 -14.14 -5.07 -8.55
C VAL A 26 -13.44 -4.84 -7.20
N ILE A 27 -12.24 -4.26 -7.25
CA ILE A 27 -11.50 -3.84 -6.07
C ILE A 27 -11.94 -2.43 -5.70
N VAL A 28 -12.39 -2.26 -4.46
CA VAL A 28 -12.85 -0.98 -3.92
C VAL A 28 -11.95 -0.58 -2.76
N TYR A 29 -11.60 0.70 -2.65
CA TYR A 29 -10.80 1.17 -1.52
C TYR A 29 -11.33 2.49 -0.95
N GLY A 30 -11.23 2.60 0.37
CA GLY A 30 -11.53 3.79 1.14
C GLY A 30 -10.34 4.75 1.17
N LYS A 31 -10.54 5.95 1.68
CA LYS A 31 -9.45 6.93 1.79
C LYS A 31 -8.35 6.37 2.68
N GLY A 32 -7.11 6.35 2.18
CA GLY A 32 -5.97 5.82 2.92
C GLY A 32 -5.71 4.33 2.72
N PHE A 33 -6.54 3.61 1.97
CA PHE A 33 -6.40 2.17 1.76
C PHE A 33 -5.91 1.79 0.35
N GLU A 34 -5.22 2.72 -0.32
CA GLU A 34 -4.61 2.51 -1.64
C GLU A 34 -3.57 1.39 -1.58
N LEU A 35 -2.77 1.32 -0.52
CA LEU A 35 -1.65 0.36 -0.42
C LEU A 35 -2.09 -1.10 -0.60
N PRO A 36 -3.02 -1.66 0.21
CA PRO A 36 -3.49 -3.04 0.01
C PRO A 36 -4.30 -3.22 -1.29
N ALA A 37 -5.07 -2.22 -1.71
CA ALA A 37 -5.91 -2.31 -2.90
C ALA A 37 -5.09 -2.40 -4.21
N TYR A 38 -4.09 -1.52 -4.36
CA TYR A 38 -3.18 -1.58 -5.50
C TYR A 38 -2.20 -2.76 -5.40
N THR A 39 -1.88 -3.25 -4.20
CA THR A 39 -1.13 -4.50 -4.05
C THR A 39 -1.91 -5.67 -4.64
N LEU A 40 -3.22 -5.74 -4.38
CA LEU A 40 -4.09 -6.76 -4.98
C LEU A 40 -4.16 -6.62 -6.50
N GLU A 41 -4.50 -5.43 -7.01
CA GLU A 41 -4.67 -5.18 -8.44
C GLU A 41 -3.38 -5.50 -9.21
N ARG A 42 -2.24 -4.94 -8.81
CA ARG A 42 -0.94 -5.17 -9.46
C ARG A 42 -0.46 -6.60 -9.29
N GLY A 43 -0.78 -7.24 -8.18
CA GLY A 43 -0.47 -8.65 -7.95
C GLY A 43 -1.26 -9.56 -8.90
N LEU A 44 -2.57 -9.33 -9.06
CA LEU A 44 -3.40 -10.07 -10.01
C LEU A 44 -2.94 -9.84 -11.45
N SER A 45 -2.64 -8.60 -11.82
CA SER A 45 -2.16 -8.27 -13.15
C SER A 45 -0.79 -8.92 -13.43
N SER A 46 0.19 -8.70 -12.56
CA SER A 46 1.57 -9.09 -12.86
C SER A 46 1.95 -10.53 -12.50
N LEU A 47 1.25 -11.18 -11.55
CA LEU A 47 1.50 -12.58 -11.20
C LEU A 47 0.47 -13.52 -11.85
N ARG A 48 -0.76 -13.05 -12.12
CA ARG A 48 -1.85 -13.91 -12.62
C ARG A 48 -2.30 -13.55 -14.03
N GLY A 49 -1.79 -12.47 -14.62
CA GLY A 49 -2.21 -12.01 -15.95
C GLY A 49 -3.67 -11.53 -15.97
N LYS A 50 -4.26 -11.21 -14.81
CA LYS A 50 -5.65 -10.83 -14.67
C LYS A 50 -5.78 -9.32 -14.51
N ILE A 51 -6.45 -8.68 -15.45
CA ILE A 51 -6.81 -7.26 -15.35
C ILE A 51 -8.07 -7.16 -14.50
N VAL A 52 -8.00 -6.39 -13.41
CA VAL A 52 -9.11 -6.21 -12.48
C VAL A 52 -9.38 -4.73 -12.31
N LYS A 53 -10.66 -4.35 -12.32
CA LYS A 53 -11.05 -2.96 -12.11
C LYS A 53 -10.84 -2.59 -10.65
N ILE A 54 -10.20 -1.45 -10.42
CA ILE A 54 -10.00 -0.85 -9.09
C ILE A 54 -10.65 0.53 -9.05
N SER A 55 -11.27 0.90 -7.94
CA SER A 55 -11.93 2.21 -7.78
C SER A 55 -11.95 2.66 -6.33
N ASN A 56 -11.88 3.98 -6.10
CA ASN A 56 -12.20 4.50 -4.77
C ASN A 56 -13.69 4.28 -4.46
N ILE A 57 -14.02 4.28 -3.17
CA ILE A 57 -15.38 3.98 -2.69
C ILE A 57 -16.45 4.88 -3.30
N PHE A 58 -16.19 6.17 -3.48
CA PHE A 58 -17.19 7.11 -4.00
C PHE A 58 -17.44 6.91 -5.49
N ASP A 59 -16.38 6.72 -6.29
CA ASP A 59 -16.52 6.38 -7.71
C ASP A 59 -17.26 5.05 -7.87
N PHE A 60 -16.94 4.06 -7.02
CA PHE A 60 -17.66 2.80 -7.01
C PHE A 60 -19.15 3.02 -6.73
N LEU A 61 -19.50 3.64 -5.60
CA LEU A 61 -20.89 3.78 -5.15
C LEU A 61 -21.74 4.66 -6.07
N LEU A 62 -21.18 5.76 -6.58
CA LEU A 62 -21.93 6.79 -7.28
C LEU A 62 -21.91 6.64 -8.80
N ILE A 63 -20.86 6.01 -9.37
CA ILE A 63 -20.67 5.96 -10.83
C ILE A 63 -20.68 4.54 -11.38
N GLN A 64 -20.17 3.54 -10.65
CA GLN A 64 -20.03 2.19 -11.21
C GLN A 64 -21.15 1.27 -10.80
N ASN A 65 -21.37 1.18 -9.50
CA ASN A 65 -22.34 0.32 -8.86
C ASN A 65 -23.76 0.48 -9.42
N PRO A 66 -24.26 1.69 -9.71
CA PRO A 66 -25.62 1.85 -10.23
C PRO A 66 -25.79 1.46 -11.70
N TYR A 67 -24.70 1.29 -12.46
CA TYR A 67 -24.74 1.24 -13.94
C TYR A 67 -23.96 0.06 -14.55
N SER A 68 -23.43 -0.85 -13.73
CA SER A 68 -22.63 -1.99 -14.20
C SER A 68 -23.06 -3.28 -13.51
N GLU A 69 -22.99 -4.40 -14.22
CA GLU A 69 -23.12 -5.72 -13.61
C GLU A 69 -21.81 -6.05 -12.89
N ILE A 70 -21.85 -6.11 -11.56
CA ILE A 70 -20.69 -6.33 -10.71
C ILE A 70 -20.81 -7.71 -10.06
N PRO A 71 -19.94 -8.69 -10.41
CA PRO A 71 -20.10 -10.06 -9.93
C PRO A 71 -19.78 -10.20 -8.44
N ASN A 72 -18.77 -9.46 -7.96
CA ASN A 72 -18.33 -9.47 -6.57
C ASN A 72 -17.52 -8.21 -6.27
N VAL A 73 -17.45 -7.84 -5.00
CA VAL A 73 -16.69 -6.68 -4.52
C VAL A 73 -15.66 -7.11 -3.50
N ILE A 74 -14.41 -6.69 -3.69
CA ILE A 74 -13.35 -6.84 -2.69
C ILE A 74 -13.02 -5.44 -2.20
N ALA A 75 -13.24 -5.16 -0.92
CA ALA A 75 -13.05 -3.82 -0.38
C ALA A 75 -11.97 -3.74 0.69
N PHE A 76 -11.23 -2.63 0.70
CA PHE A 76 -10.23 -2.29 1.70
C PHE A 76 -10.59 -0.94 2.34
N LEU A 77 -10.95 -0.95 3.64
CA LEU A 77 -11.51 0.22 4.33
C LEU A 77 -10.93 0.34 5.75
N GLY A 78 -11.09 1.51 6.36
CA GLY A 78 -10.78 1.74 7.78
C GLY A 78 -11.51 2.93 8.39
N ASN A 79 -12.58 3.38 7.72
CA ASN A 79 -13.50 4.39 8.23
C ASN A 79 -14.90 3.78 8.36
N ASP A 80 -15.52 3.89 9.54
CA ASP A 80 -16.83 3.31 9.80
C ASP A 80 -17.94 3.90 8.92
N ASN A 81 -17.86 5.19 8.54
CA ASN A 81 -18.85 5.81 7.65
C ASN A 81 -18.73 5.24 6.23
N GLU A 82 -17.50 5.15 5.70
CA GLU A 82 -17.25 4.50 4.40
C GLU A 82 -17.71 3.04 4.42
N LEU A 83 -17.46 2.32 5.52
CA LEU A 83 -17.93 0.95 5.69
C LEU A 83 -19.47 0.86 5.67
N TYR A 84 -20.15 1.73 6.41
CA TYR A 84 -21.60 1.78 6.44
C TYR A 84 -22.20 2.08 5.06
N GLU A 85 -21.67 3.09 4.37
CA GLU A 85 -22.10 3.47 3.02
C GLU A 85 -21.90 2.32 2.01
N LEU A 86 -20.73 1.67 2.03
CA LEU A 86 -20.46 0.53 1.16
C LEU A 86 -21.43 -0.62 1.44
N VAL A 87 -21.56 -1.02 2.71
CA VAL A 87 -22.43 -2.13 3.10
C VAL A 87 -23.87 -1.84 2.68
N SER A 88 -24.38 -0.65 2.97
CA SER A 88 -25.74 -0.23 2.55
C SER A 88 -25.91 -0.29 1.02
N GLY A 89 -24.92 0.19 0.26
CA GLY A 89 -24.94 0.17 -1.20
C GLY A 89 -24.94 -1.25 -1.78
N LEU A 90 -24.09 -2.14 -1.27
CA LEU A 90 -24.04 -3.54 -1.70
C LEU A 90 -25.34 -4.28 -1.38
N GLN A 91 -25.91 -4.04 -0.19
CA GLN A 91 -27.17 -4.67 0.21
C GLN A 91 -28.35 -4.23 -0.65
N THR A 92 -28.43 -2.94 -0.95
CA THR A 92 -29.53 -2.36 -1.75
C THR A 92 -29.56 -2.95 -3.16
N LEU A 93 -28.40 -3.30 -3.70
CA LEU A 93 -28.26 -3.85 -5.05
C LEU A 93 -28.11 -5.38 -5.08
N GLY A 94 -28.16 -6.05 -3.92
CA GLY A 94 -28.03 -7.50 -3.83
C GLY A 94 -26.66 -8.03 -4.23
N LEU A 95 -25.59 -7.24 -4.05
CA LEU A 95 -24.23 -7.61 -4.43
C LEU A 95 -23.53 -8.45 -3.35
N ASN A 96 -22.59 -9.28 -3.82
CA ASN A 96 -21.67 -10.02 -2.97
C ASN A 96 -20.47 -9.14 -2.61
N GLY A 97 -19.94 -9.30 -1.39
CA GLY A 97 -18.83 -8.48 -0.91
C GLY A 97 -17.91 -9.20 0.07
N THR A 98 -16.61 -9.07 -0.11
CA THR A 98 -15.59 -9.37 0.89
C THR A 98 -14.88 -8.09 1.27
N ILE A 99 -15.13 -7.63 2.49
CA ILE A 99 -14.59 -6.36 3.00
C ILE A 99 -13.50 -6.68 4.02
N TYR A 100 -12.32 -6.12 3.83
CA TYR A 100 -11.25 -6.09 4.80
C TYR A 100 -11.24 -4.71 5.47
N TYR A 101 -11.54 -4.68 6.76
CA TYR A 101 -11.67 -3.45 7.54
C TYR A 101 -10.55 -3.34 8.56
N CYS A 102 -9.75 -2.28 8.49
CA CYS A 102 -8.71 -2.00 9.47
C CYS A 102 -9.29 -1.27 10.69
N GLY A 103 -9.32 -1.95 11.83
CA GLY A 103 -9.87 -1.47 13.10
C GLY A 103 -11.02 -2.33 13.63
N LYS A 104 -11.59 -1.91 14.76
CA LYS A 104 -12.83 -2.48 15.29
C LYS A 104 -14.03 -1.80 14.65
N THR A 105 -15.05 -2.57 14.32
CA THR A 105 -16.33 -2.04 13.85
C THR A 105 -17.48 -2.87 14.39
N ASN A 106 -18.63 -2.21 14.55
CA ASN A 106 -19.89 -2.84 14.94
C ASN A 106 -20.86 -2.97 13.76
N VAL A 107 -20.45 -2.56 12.55
CA VAL A 107 -21.28 -2.69 11.35
C VAL A 107 -21.49 -4.17 11.06
N LYS A 108 -22.75 -4.58 10.95
CA LYS A 108 -23.15 -5.95 10.60
C LYS A 108 -24.01 -5.91 9.35
N PRO A 109 -23.61 -6.59 8.25
CA PRO A 109 -24.46 -6.77 7.10
C PRO A 109 -25.72 -7.55 7.49
N ARG A 110 -26.86 -7.23 6.87
CA ARG A 110 -28.09 -8.03 6.99
C ARG A 110 -28.09 -9.26 6.07
N SER A 111 -27.23 -9.26 5.06
CA SER A 111 -27.09 -10.35 4.08
C SER A 111 -25.83 -11.17 4.37
N GLU A 112 -25.94 -12.49 4.25
CA GLU A 112 -24.79 -13.41 4.34
C GLU A 112 -23.85 -13.31 3.13
N SER A 113 -24.29 -12.67 2.04
CA SER A 113 -23.48 -12.41 0.84
C SER A 113 -22.35 -11.40 1.05
N ILE A 114 -22.36 -10.67 2.18
CA ILE A 114 -21.37 -9.67 2.52
C ILE A 114 -20.63 -10.12 3.78
N SER A 115 -19.32 -10.29 3.65
CA SER A 115 -18.43 -10.62 4.76
C SER A 115 -17.58 -9.42 5.14
N ILE A 116 -17.45 -9.15 6.44
CA ILE A 116 -16.57 -8.11 6.99
C ILE A 116 -15.50 -8.80 7.82
N ASN A 117 -14.25 -8.65 7.42
CA ASN A 117 -13.06 -9.16 8.09
C ASN A 117 -12.37 -7.99 8.80
N SER A 118 -12.70 -7.79 10.08
CA SER A 118 -12.12 -6.72 10.90
C SER A 118 -10.74 -7.10 11.42
N ILE A 119 -9.75 -6.25 11.16
CA ILE A 119 -8.34 -6.45 11.50
C ILE A 119 -7.93 -5.31 12.43
N ASP A 120 -8.02 -5.58 13.73
CA ASP A 120 -7.61 -4.64 14.79
C ASP A 120 -6.16 -4.88 15.19
N GLN A 121 -5.22 -4.48 14.32
CA GLN A 121 -3.79 -4.65 14.55
C GLN A 121 -3.01 -3.41 14.10
N PRO A 122 -1.88 -3.07 14.76
CA PRO A 122 -0.95 -2.07 14.26
C PRO A 122 -0.51 -2.40 12.84
N LEU A 123 -0.19 -1.37 12.05
CA LEU A 123 0.26 -1.51 10.66
C LEU A 123 -0.70 -2.33 9.80
N CYS A 124 -2.01 -2.24 10.06
CA CYS A 124 -3.02 -3.05 9.37
C CYS A 124 -2.90 -3.00 7.84
N GLU A 125 -2.74 -1.82 7.24
CA GLU A 125 -2.56 -1.67 5.79
C GLU A 125 -1.34 -2.44 5.25
N ILE A 126 -0.21 -2.37 5.95
CA ILE A 126 1.02 -3.07 5.60
C ILE A 126 0.81 -4.58 5.73
N ASN A 127 0.28 -5.02 6.87
CA ASN A 127 0.01 -6.43 7.15
C ASN A 127 -0.97 -7.04 6.14
N LEU A 128 -2.00 -6.29 5.78
CA LEU A 128 -2.98 -6.69 4.78
C LEU A 128 -2.37 -6.75 3.39
N SER A 129 -1.51 -5.79 3.01
CA SER A 129 -0.79 -5.81 1.73
C SER A 129 0.13 -7.03 1.61
N LEU A 130 0.89 -7.35 2.65
CA LEU A 130 1.73 -8.55 2.70
C LEU A 130 0.89 -9.83 2.62
N SER A 131 -0.23 -9.88 3.35
CA SER A 131 -1.15 -11.02 3.36
C SER A 131 -1.80 -11.24 1.99
N VAL A 132 -2.24 -10.17 1.34
CA VAL A 132 -2.74 -10.17 -0.04
C VAL A 132 -1.68 -10.71 -0.98
N LEU A 133 -0.46 -10.16 -0.95
CA LEU A 133 0.61 -10.62 -1.83
C LEU A 133 0.94 -12.10 -1.60
N LYS A 134 1.01 -12.54 -0.34
CA LYS A 134 1.25 -13.94 0.02
C LYS A 134 0.16 -14.86 -0.53
N SER A 135 -1.12 -14.47 -0.44
CA SER A 135 -2.24 -15.25 -0.96
C SER A 135 -2.23 -15.38 -2.48
N LEU A 136 -1.65 -14.40 -3.17
CA LEU A 136 -1.58 -14.40 -4.62
C LEU A 136 -0.48 -15.33 -5.12
N VAL A 137 0.65 -15.48 -4.43
CA VAL A 137 1.83 -16.26 -4.85
C VAL A 137 1.55 -17.77 -4.91
N ARG A 138 2.00 -18.43 -5.98
CA ARG A 138 1.82 -19.87 -6.27
C ARG A 138 3.16 -20.59 -6.50
N ASN A 139 4.28 -19.87 -6.36
CA ASN A 139 5.64 -20.37 -6.61
C ASN A 139 5.85 -20.89 -8.05
N SER A 140 5.10 -20.34 -9.02
CA SER A 140 5.09 -20.85 -10.40
C SER A 140 6.26 -20.33 -11.26
N THR A 141 6.89 -19.23 -10.84
CA THR A 141 8.01 -18.58 -11.52
C THR A 141 9.13 -18.27 -10.53
N GLU A 142 10.36 -18.03 -11.01
CA GLU A 142 11.48 -17.61 -10.16
C GLU A 142 11.22 -16.27 -9.43
N ARG A 143 10.45 -15.36 -10.06
CA ARG A 143 10.01 -14.14 -9.39
C ARG A 143 9.08 -14.46 -8.22
N GLU A 144 8.09 -15.34 -8.42
CA GLU A 144 7.16 -15.74 -7.37
C GLU A 144 7.84 -16.48 -6.21
N LYS A 145 8.82 -17.35 -6.51
CA LYS A 145 9.59 -18.05 -5.48
C LYS A 145 10.33 -17.05 -4.58
N ARG A 146 11.03 -16.07 -5.17
CA ARG A 146 11.72 -15.01 -4.42
C ARG A 146 10.77 -14.20 -3.53
N ILE A 147 9.63 -13.76 -4.07
CA ILE A 147 8.60 -13.08 -3.26
C ILE A 147 8.13 -13.99 -2.12
N SER A 148 7.91 -15.28 -2.38
CA SER A 148 7.45 -16.23 -1.37
C SER A 148 8.47 -16.43 -0.24
N GLU A 149 9.76 -16.56 -0.58
CA GLU A 149 10.87 -16.69 0.35
C GLU A 149 10.97 -15.45 1.24
N GLU A 150 10.93 -14.26 0.63
CA GLU A 150 10.98 -12.99 1.34
C GLU A 150 9.79 -12.82 2.30
N LEU A 151 8.58 -13.15 1.86
CA LEU A 151 7.38 -13.12 2.72
C LEU A 151 7.36 -14.23 3.80
N SER A 152 8.24 -15.23 3.72
CA SER A 152 8.32 -16.31 4.71
C SER A 152 9.36 -16.04 5.80
N ASN A 153 10.34 -15.16 5.54
CA ASN A 153 11.40 -14.87 6.48
C ASN A 153 11.74 -13.37 6.53
N PHE A 154 11.32 -12.73 7.63
CA PHE A 154 11.66 -11.34 7.97
C PHE A 154 12.83 -11.26 8.96
N SER A 155 13.76 -12.22 8.98
CA SER A 155 14.91 -12.22 9.91
C SER A 155 15.68 -10.91 9.85
N ASP A 156 15.95 -10.44 8.64
CA ASP A 156 16.89 -9.34 8.37
C ASP A 156 16.15 -8.01 8.13
N LEU A 157 14.81 -8.01 8.28
CA LEU A 157 13.95 -6.86 7.93
C LEU A 157 14.33 -5.59 8.70
N ASP A 158 14.54 -5.69 10.01
CA ASP A 158 14.88 -4.51 10.83
C ASP A 158 16.26 -3.95 10.48
N GLU A 159 17.24 -4.80 10.19
CA GLU A 159 18.57 -4.38 9.75
C GLU A 159 18.50 -3.66 8.41
N TRP A 160 17.80 -4.27 7.44
CA TRP A 160 17.59 -3.67 6.13
C TRP A 160 16.85 -2.33 6.21
N ILE A 161 15.78 -2.23 7.01
CA ILE A 161 15.04 -0.98 7.24
C ILE A 161 15.96 0.07 7.88
N LYS A 162 16.76 -0.30 8.88
CA LYS A 162 17.71 0.60 9.55
C LYS A 162 18.78 1.13 8.60
N GLU A 163 19.26 0.30 7.68
CA GLU A 163 20.23 0.76 6.68
C GLU A 163 19.57 1.68 5.64
N LYS A 164 18.41 1.28 5.12
CA LYS A 164 17.66 2.09 4.15
C LYS A 164 17.11 3.38 4.74
N SER A 165 16.82 3.45 6.03
CA SER A 165 16.31 4.68 6.64
C SER A 165 17.36 5.79 6.70
N LYS A 166 18.65 5.43 6.85
CA LYS A 166 19.78 6.39 6.89
C LYS A 166 19.92 7.23 5.62
N ILE A 167 19.43 6.73 4.48
CA ILE A 167 19.50 7.46 3.21
C ILE A 167 18.32 8.42 3.00
N PHE A 168 17.30 8.44 3.86
CA PHE A 168 16.21 9.41 3.75
C PHE A 168 16.58 10.74 4.42
N ASP A 169 16.10 11.84 3.85
CA ASP A 169 16.16 13.17 4.47
C ASP A 169 14.73 13.67 4.70
N LEU A 170 14.21 13.49 5.92
CA LEU A 170 12.84 13.90 6.24
C LEU A 170 12.62 15.43 6.23
N GLY A 171 13.67 16.24 6.07
CA GLY A 171 13.55 17.68 5.83
C GLY A 171 13.16 18.03 4.39
N LEU A 172 13.25 17.07 3.46
CA LEU A 172 12.88 17.24 2.06
C LEU A 172 11.53 16.58 1.74
N PRO A 173 10.67 17.21 0.93
CA PRO A 173 9.50 16.57 0.36
C PRO A 173 9.86 15.28 -0.38
N ILE A 174 9.03 14.25 -0.23
CA ILE A 174 9.19 12.94 -0.86
C ILE A 174 8.35 12.92 -2.14
N LEU A 175 8.97 12.81 -3.32
CA LEU A 175 8.26 12.52 -4.56
C LEU A 175 8.24 11.01 -4.83
N LEU A 176 7.03 10.45 -4.87
CA LEU A 176 6.82 9.05 -5.20
C LEU A 176 6.72 8.85 -6.70
N SER A 177 7.52 7.93 -7.20
CA SER A 177 7.38 7.39 -8.55
C SER A 177 6.05 6.64 -8.73
N PRO A 178 5.59 6.39 -9.98
CA PRO A 178 4.32 5.71 -10.25
C PRO A 178 4.18 4.36 -9.54
N ILE A 179 5.27 3.61 -9.40
CA ILE A 179 5.25 2.33 -8.68
C ILE A 179 5.05 2.57 -7.18
N MET A 180 5.58 3.66 -6.62
CA MET A 180 5.50 3.97 -5.18
C MET A 180 4.21 4.67 -4.75
N ILE A 181 3.42 5.22 -5.67
CA ILE A 181 2.17 5.96 -5.36
C ILE A 181 1.24 5.26 -4.36
N PRO A 182 1.05 3.92 -4.38
CA PRO A 182 0.17 3.26 -3.41
C PRO A 182 0.53 3.52 -1.93
N ALA A 183 1.77 3.89 -1.63
CA ALA A 183 2.20 4.22 -0.27
C ALA A 183 1.84 5.67 0.15
N LYS A 184 1.42 6.54 -0.79
CA LYS A 184 1.26 7.99 -0.57
C LYS A 184 0.43 8.29 0.67
N SER A 185 -0.80 7.79 0.71
CA SER A 185 -1.76 8.13 1.77
C SER A 185 -1.30 7.63 3.15
N TYR A 186 -0.74 6.42 3.22
CA TYR A 186 -0.14 5.89 4.45
C TYR A 186 0.97 6.81 4.97
N ILE A 187 1.89 7.20 4.10
CA ILE A 187 3.03 8.07 4.45
C ILE A 187 2.58 9.48 4.83
N GLN A 188 1.58 10.04 4.13
CA GLN A 188 0.96 11.31 4.52
C GLN A 188 0.26 11.22 5.88
N GLY A 189 -0.36 10.08 6.20
CA GLY A 189 -0.92 9.79 7.53
C GLY A 189 0.14 9.79 8.63
N LEU A 190 1.41 9.54 8.29
CA LEU A 190 2.54 9.72 9.22
C LEU A 190 2.92 11.19 9.41
N GLY A 191 2.33 12.14 8.67
CA GLY A 191 2.61 13.58 8.75
C GLY A 191 3.79 14.03 7.89
N LEU A 192 4.23 13.19 6.94
CA LEU A 192 5.32 13.53 6.02
C LEU A 192 4.78 14.24 4.76
N ASN A 193 5.57 15.17 4.22
CA ASN A 193 5.23 15.86 2.98
C ASN A 193 5.54 14.97 1.77
N VAL A 194 4.49 14.44 1.15
CA VAL A 194 4.59 13.51 0.03
C VAL A 194 3.88 14.08 -1.19
N LEU A 195 4.64 14.17 -2.27
CA LEU A 195 4.21 14.47 -3.63
C LEU A 195 4.16 13.17 -4.44
N ASP A 196 3.31 13.10 -5.45
CA ASP A 196 3.33 12.05 -6.45
C ASP A 196 3.91 12.52 -7.78
N TYR A 197 4.10 11.57 -8.68
CA TYR A 197 4.59 11.79 -10.03
C TYR A 197 3.76 12.80 -10.85
N PHE A 198 2.47 12.96 -10.55
CA PHE A 198 1.54 13.81 -11.28
C PHE A 198 1.43 15.22 -10.69
N ASP A 199 2.08 15.49 -9.55
CA ASP A 199 2.15 16.81 -8.95
C ASP A 199 3.03 17.74 -9.81
N MET A 200 2.36 18.59 -10.61
CA MET A 200 2.98 19.37 -11.70
C MET A 200 3.88 20.53 -11.24
N ASN A 201 3.91 20.90 -9.95
CA ASN A 201 4.63 22.08 -9.45
C ASN A 201 5.58 21.73 -8.29
N ILE A 202 6.71 21.10 -8.62
CA ILE A 202 7.79 20.85 -7.65
C ILE A 202 8.62 22.13 -7.52
N LEU A 203 8.26 22.98 -6.55
CA LEU A 203 8.89 24.28 -6.34
C LEU A 203 10.11 24.24 -5.40
N SER A 204 10.34 23.13 -4.71
CA SER A 204 11.40 22.99 -3.71
C SER A 204 12.43 21.91 -4.08
N ASP A 205 13.51 21.85 -3.29
CA ASP A 205 14.36 20.65 -3.23
C ASP A 205 13.51 19.42 -2.88
N VAL A 206 13.91 18.24 -3.35
CA VAL A 206 13.08 17.02 -3.26
C VAL A 206 13.94 15.76 -3.14
N GLN A 207 13.37 14.73 -2.52
CA GLN A 207 13.88 13.36 -2.62
C GLN A 207 12.95 12.50 -3.47
N LEU A 208 13.50 11.89 -4.52
CA LEU A 208 12.77 11.04 -5.45
C LEU A 208 12.89 9.58 -5.02
N VAL A 209 11.77 8.91 -4.77
CA VAL A 209 11.74 7.51 -4.32
C VAL A 209 11.20 6.61 -5.42
N TYR A 210 12.01 5.64 -5.85
CA TYR A 210 11.72 4.81 -7.02
C TYR A 210 12.31 3.40 -6.95
N THR A 211 11.97 2.58 -7.94
CA THR A 211 12.45 1.20 -8.12
C THR A 211 13.29 1.07 -9.39
N GLY A 212 13.95 -0.08 -9.57
CA GLY A 212 14.61 -0.38 -10.85
C GLY A 212 13.67 -0.36 -12.06
N ALA A 213 12.38 -0.67 -11.86
CA ALA A 213 11.40 -0.77 -12.94
C ALA A 213 10.97 0.60 -13.53
N ASP A 214 11.04 1.68 -12.75
CA ASP A 214 10.68 3.04 -13.18
C ASP A 214 11.84 4.04 -13.12
N MET A 215 13.05 3.55 -12.86
CA MET A 215 14.29 4.35 -12.78
C MET A 215 14.49 5.30 -13.97
N HIS A 216 14.24 4.85 -15.20
CA HIS A 216 14.44 5.70 -16.39
C HIS A 216 13.50 6.90 -16.41
N THR A 217 12.24 6.70 -16.03
CA THR A 217 11.23 7.75 -15.96
C THR A 217 11.60 8.76 -14.88
N ILE A 218 12.06 8.30 -13.72
CA ILE A 218 12.39 9.16 -12.59
C ILE A 218 13.70 9.89 -12.78
N ARG A 219 14.71 9.28 -13.43
CA ARG A 219 15.95 9.96 -13.80
C ARG A 219 15.72 11.14 -14.75
N LYS A 220 14.75 11.05 -15.67
CA LYS A 220 14.37 12.19 -16.53
C LYS A 220 13.84 13.36 -15.69
N ILE A 221 13.00 13.08 -14.70
CA ILE A 221 12.52 14.10 -13.76
C ILE A 221 13.68 14.68 -12.94
N ALA A 222 14.54 13.81 -12.41
CA ALA A 222 15.72 14.23 -11.64
C ALA A 222 16.59 15.19 -12.43
N PHE A 223 16.85 14.87 -13.70
CA PHE A 223 17.62 15.72 -14.62
C PHE A 223 16.93 17.07 -14.86
N SER A 224 15.62 17.07 -15.12
CA SER A 224 14.85 18.30 -15.32
C SER A 224 14.89 19.20 -14.09
N LEU A 225 14.69 18.65 -12.90
CA LEU A 225 14.70 19.40 -11.64
C LEU A 225 16.08 19.97 -11.31
N ARG A 226 17.15 19.18 -11.52
CA ARG A 226 18.53 19.65 -11.37
C ARG A 226 18.85 20.78 -12.34
N SER A 227 18.39 20.68 -13.58
CA SER A 227 18.57 21.72 -14.61
C SER A 227 17.86 23.02 -14.23
N SER A 228 16.76 22.94 -13.48
CA SER A 228 16.06 24.07 -12.88
C SER A 228 16.67 24.57 -11.55
N GLY A 229 17.88 24.12 -11.19
CA GLY A 229 18.62 24.55 -10.01
C GLY A 229 18.16 23.91 -8.69
N LYS A 230 17.33 22.85 -8.72
CA LYS A 230 16.87 22.16 -7.51
C LYS A 230 17.86 21.09 -7.05
N ARG A 231 18.00 20.93 -5.74
CA ARG A 231 18.70 19.78 -5.16
C ARG A 231 17.79 18.57 -5.21
N VAL A 232 18.29 17.50 -5.83
CA VAL A 232 17.54 16.26 -6.00
C VAL A 232 18.31 15.11 -5.39
N LYS A 233 17.75 14.53 -4.34
CA LYS A 233 18.23 13.28 -3.73
C LYS A 233 17.48 12.11 -4.37
N GLU A 234 18.19 11.10 -4.84
CA GLU A 234 17.58 9.92 -5.44
C GLU A 234 17.67 8.75 -4.45
N ILE A 235 16.53 8.07 -4.22
CA ILE A 235 16.41 6.96 -3.29
C ILE A 235 15.85 5.75 -4.07
N LEU A 236 16.72 4.76 -4.25
CA LEU A 236 16.36 3.48 -4.87
C LEU A 236 15.97 2.46 -3.80
N ILE A 237 14.73 2.01 -3.88
CA ILE A 237 14.20 0.88 -3.11
C ILE A 237 14.32 -0.36 -4.00
N ASP A 238 15.38 -1.13 -3.76
CA ASP A 238 15.79 -2.24 -4.61
C ASP A 238 15.18 -3.56 -4.11
N VAL A 239 13.86 -3.67 -4.31
CA VAL A 239 13.06 -4.89 -4.05
C VAL A 239 12.05 -5.08 -5.19
N ASP A 240 11.30 -6.19 -5.19
CA ASP A 240 10.26 -6.40 -6.18
C ASP A 240 9.26 -5.21 -6.22
N PRO A 241 8.87 -4.71 -7.42
CA PRO A 241 7.92 -3.59 -7.53
C PRO A 241 6.59 -3.77 -6.79
N LEU A 242 6.13 -5.01 -6.53
CA LEU A 242 4.93 -5.27 -5.73
C LEU A 242 5.17 -5.05 -4.23
N MET A 243 6.40 -5.24 -3.76
CA MET A 243 6.79 -5.11 -2.36
C MET A 243 7.31 -3.70 -2.04
N ALA A 244 7.84 -3.00 -3.05
CA ALA A 244 8.51 -1.71 -2.87
C ALA A 244 7.67 -0.64 -2.14
N PRO A 245 6.37 -0.44 -2.46
CA PRO A 245 5.53 0.52 -1.72
C PRO A 245 5.31 0.10 -0.26
N ILE A 246 5.17 -1.21 -0.01
CA ILE A 246 4.99 -1.76 1.34
C ILE A 246 6.24 -1.51 2.18
N TYR A 247 7.41 -1.75 1.59
CA TYR A 247 8.71 -1.58 2.25
C TYR A 247 9.00 -0.10 2.50
N LEU A 248 8.63 0.77 1.57
CA LEU A 248 8.70 2.22 1.78
C LEU A 248 7.85 2.66 2.98
N SER A 249 6.61 2.18 3.07
CA SER A 249 5.74 2.45 4.22
C SER A 249 6.38 2.00 5.54
N MET A 250 7.01 0.82 5.57
CA MET A 250 7.74 0.34 6.75
C MET A 250 8.95 1.21 7.10
N ILE A 251 9.75 1.64 6.11
CA ILE A 251 10.91 2.50 6.33
C ILE A 251 10.49 3.85 6.92
N LEU A 252 9.44 4.47 6.38
CA LEU A 252 9.00 5.78 6.84
C LEU A 252 8.27 5.71 8.19
N PHE A 253 7.57 4.60 8.46
CA PHE A 253 7.07 4.29 9.80
C PHE A 253 8.22 4.16 10.80
N TYR A 254 9.29 3.44 10.44
CA TYR A 254 10.50 3.31 11.26
C TYR A 254 11.10 4.67 11.65
N LEU A 255 11.29 5.54 10.65
CA LEU A 255 11.87 6.86 10.86
C LEU A 255 11.01 7.78 11.72
N LYS A 256 9.68 7.67 11.63
CA LYS A 256 8.78 8.41 12.52
C LYS A 256 8.90 7.89 13.95
N GLY A 257 8.89 6.57 14.15
CA GLY A 257 8.99 5.96 15.48
C GLY A 257 10.27 6.31 16.22
N ILE A 258 11.42 6.44 15.53
CA ILE A 258 12.66 6.90 16.17
C ILE A 258 12.57 8.37 16.62
N LYS A 259 11.89 9.24 15.87
CA LYS A 259 11.79 10.67 16.20
C LYS A 259 10.90 10.98 17.40
N GLU A 260 9.98 10.07 17.72
CA GLU A 260 9.03 10.21 18.84
C GLU A 260 9.56 9.58 20.14
N VAL A 261 10.71 8.90 20.10
CA VAL A 261 11.43 8.33 21.25
C VAL A 261 12.53 9.28 21.72
#